data_AF-A0A8J4LMG5-F1
#
_entry.id   AF-A0A8J4LMG5-F1
#
_cell.length_a   1.000
_cell.length_b   1.000
_cell.length_c   1.000
_cell.angle_alpha   90.00
_cell.angle_beta   90.00
_cell.angle_gamma   90.00
#
_symmetry.space_group_name_H-M   'P 1'
#
loop_
_entity.id
_entity.type
_entity.pdbx_description
1 polymer ?
#
loop_
_entity_poly.entity_id
_entity_poly.type
_entity_poly.pdbx_seq_one_letter_code
_entity_poly.pdbx_strand_id
1 'polypeptide(L)'
;KEQLPTLEQDAEVWLVAKDPSARFDGETLVDFYVHKLEKHFEPEMVSSKVSQYIPLRQGTTLPKSYLRQVRELVPYIMEHYPLSTKERRYVMCLETHIRDHVLGKYGSVDNKLCYER
;
A
#
# COMPACT_ATOMS: atom_id res chain seq x y z
N LYS A 1 -9.52 15.44 -37.36
CA LYS A 1 -10.07 14.80 -36.14
C LYS A 1 -9.22 13.56 -35.92
N GLU A 2 -8.32 13.56 -34.95
CA GLU A 2 -7.57 12.35 -34.61
C GLU A 2 -8.55 11.31 -34.07
N GLN A 3 -8.48 10.10 -34.62
CA GLN A 3 -9.32 8.98 -34.21
C GLN A 3 -8.64 8.34 -32.99
N LEU A 4 -9.33 8.36 -31.85
CA LEU A 4 -8.83 7.73 -30.63
C LEU A 4 -8.70 6.22 -30.85
N PRO A 5 -7.65 5.57 -30.33
CA PRO A 5 -7.48 4.13 -30.44
C PRO A 5 -8.65 3.39 -29.79
N THR A 6 -9.00 2.23 -30.35
CA THR A 6 -10.05 1.38 -29.79
C THR A 6 -9.55 0.65 -28.53
N LEU A 7 -10.48 0.19 -27.70
CA LEU A 7 -10.13 -0.59 -26.49
C LEU A 7 -9.31 -1.84 -26.83
N GLU A 8 -9.59 -2.48 -27.96
CA GLU A 8 -8.87 -3.66 -28.46
C GLU A 8 -7.43 -3.32 -28.88
N GLN A 9 -7.22 -2.20 -29.58
CA GLN A 9 -5.88 -1.74 -29.98
C GLN A 9 -5.01 -1.41 -28.75
N ASP A 10 -5.60 -0.75 -27.75
CA ASP A 10 -4.92 -0.48 -26.49
C ASP A 10 -4.59 -1.78 -25.73
N ALA A 11 -5.49 -2.76 -25.76
CA ALA A 11 -5.32 -4.05 -25.09
C ALA A 11 -4.21 -4.89 -25.76
N GLU A 12 -4.11 -4.87 -27.10
CA GLU A 12 -3.02 -5.49 -27.85
C GLU A 12 -1.67 -4.86 -27.49
N VAL A 13 -1.59 -3.53 -27.44
CA VAL A 13 -0.36 -2.81 -27.04
C VAL A 13 0.03 -3.17 -25.61
N TRP A 14 -0.93 -3.23 -24.69
CA TRP A 14 -0.70 -3.64 -23.31
C TRP A 14 -0.24 -5.10 -23.19
N LEU A 15 -0.82 -6.01 -23.98
CA LEU A 15 -0.42 -7.42 -24.00
C LEU A 15 1.02 -7.57 -24.48
N VAL A 16 1.38 -6.93 -25.60
CA VAL A 16 2.75 -6.97 -26.15
C VAL A 16 3.77 -6.41 -25.16
N ALA A 17 3.41 -5.35 -24.41
CA ALA A 17 4.27 -4.78 -23.38
C ALA A 17 4.48 -5.73 -22.18
N LYS A 18 3.52 -6.59 -21.86
CA LYS A 18 3.62 -7.59 -20.79
C LYS A 18 4.33 -8.86 -21.22
N ASP A 19 3.96 -9.39 -22.38
CA ASP A 19 4.50 -10.60 -22.99
C ASP A 19 4.40 -10.48 -24.52
N PRO A 20 5.52 -10.19 -25.21
CA PRO A 20 5.55 -10.08 -26.68
C PRO A 20 5.16 -11.36 -27.42
N SER A 21 5.16 -12.52 -26.74
CA SER A 21 4.82 -13.82 -27.31
C SER A 21 3.37 -14.24 -27.08
N ALA A 22 2.64 -13.51 -26.24
CA ALA A 22 1.26 -13.80 -25.92
C ALA A 22 0.33 -13.53 -27.11
N ARG A 23 -0.72 -14.34 -27.23
CA ARG A 23 -1.74 -14.19 -28.27
C ARG A 23 -2.89 -13.38 -27.71
N PHE A 24 -3.37 -12.43 -28.50
CA PHE A 24 -4.58 -11.68 -28.17
C PHE A 24 -5.81 -12.58 -28.29
N ASP A 25 -6.62 -12.62 -27.23
CA ASP A 25 -7.88 -13.33 -27.18
C ASP A 25 -8.93 -12.56 -26.35
N GLY A 26 -10.13 -13.14 -26.22
CA GLY A 26 -11.20 -12.51 -25.45
C GLY A 26 -10.88 -12.36 -23.96
N GLU A 27 -10.07 -13.25 -23.38
CA GLU A 27 -9.63 -13.16 -21.98
C GLU A 27 -8.67 -11.99 -21.79
N THR A 28 -7.77 -11.75 -22.75
CA THR A 28 -6.87 -10.59 -22.78
C THR A 28 -7.63 -9.27 -22.66
N LEU A 29 -8.74 -9.13 -23.39
CA LEU A 29 -9.54 -7.89 -23.36
C LEU A 29 -10.19 -7.69 -21.99
N VAL A 30 -10.66 -8.76 -21.35
CA VAL A 30 -11.21 -8.72 -19.99
C VAL A 30 -10.12 -8.32 -19.00
N ASP A 31 -8.96 -8.96 -19.04
CA ASP A 31 -7.83 -8.66 -18.16
C ASP A 31 -7.33 -7.23 -18.32
N PHE A 32 -7.29 -6.74 -19.56
CA PHE A 32 -6.94 -5.35 -19.84
C PHE A 32 -7.96 -4.38 -19.25
N TYR A 33 -9.25 -4.69 -19.38
CA TYR A 33 -10.31 -3.86 -18.83
C TYR A 33 -10.26 -3.84 -17.30
N VAL A 34 -10.08 -5.00 -16.67
CA VAL A 34 -9.84 -5.11 -15.21
C VAL A 34 -8.63 -4.26 -14.81
N HIS A 35 -7.51 -4.36 -15.52
CA HIS A 35 -6.32 -3.57 -15.24
C HIS A 35 -6.58 -2.05 -15.34
N LYS A 36 -7.33 -1.59 -16.34
CA LYS A 36 -7.73 -0.17 -16.47
C LYS A 36 -8.59 0.26 -15.29
N LEU A 37 -9.54 -0.57 -14.85
CA LEU A 37 -10.39 -0.29 -13.69
C LEU A 37 -9.57 -0.26 -12.39
N GLU A 38 -8.67 -1.22 -12.19
CA GLU A 38 -7.78 -1.26 -11.03
C GLU A 38 -6.94 0.02 -10.93
N LYS A 39 -6.33 0.46 -12.03
CA LYS A 39 -5.58 1.72 -12.06
C LYS A 39 -6.46 2.95 -11.85
N HIS A 40 -7.68 2.93 -12.38
CA HIS A 40 -8.61 4.04 -12.19
C HIS A 40 -9.01 4.19 -10.72
N PHE A 41 -9.24 3.07 -10.03
CA PHE A 41 -9.68 3.04 -8.62
C PHE A 41 -8.53 2.91 -7.60
N GLU A 42 -7.29 2.83 -8.07
CA GLU A 42 -6.10 2.76 -7.23
C GLU A 42 -6.01 3.93 -6.24
N PRO A 43 -6.28 5.19 -6.63
CA PRO A 43 -6.27 6.31 -5.68
C PRO A 43 -7.31 6.18 -4.56
N GLU A 44 -8.54 5.73 -4.85
CA GLU A 44 -9.56 5.51 -3.81
C GLU A 44 -9.18 4.36 -2.89
N MET A 45 -8.63 3.28 -3.44
CA MET A 45 -8.13 2.15 -2.66
C MET A 45 -7.00 2.61 -1.71
N VAL A 46 -6.01 3.32 -2.24
CA VAL A 46 -4.90 3.88 -1.44
C VAL A 46 -5.44 4.81 -0.36
N SER A 47 -6.32 5.75 -0.70
CA SER A 47 -6.94 6.68 0.24
C SER A 47 -7.67 5.95 1.38
N SER A 48 -8.42 4.90 1.05
CA SER A 48 -9.10 4.05 2.04
C SER A 48 -8.11 3.33 2.96
N LYS A 49 -7.03 2.76 2.40
CA LYS A 49 -6.00 2.05 3.17
C LYS A 49 -5.19 2.98 4.05
N VAL A 50 -4.85 4.18 3.57
CA VAL A 50 -4.23 5.25 4.35
C VAL A 50 -5.16 5.67 5.51
N SER A 51 -6.46 5.81 5.26
CA SER A 51 -7.45 6.15 6.28
C SER A 51 -7.59 5.08 7.37
N GLN A 52 -7.36 3.80 7.04
CA GLN A 52 -7.28 2.70 8.01
C GLN A 52 -5.96 2.73 8.79
N TYR A 53 -4.86 3.07 8.10
CA TYR A 53 -3.51 3.06 8.68
C TYR A 53 -3.28 4.20 9.68
N ILE A 54 -3.77 5.40 9.40
CA ILE A 54 -3.55 6.57 10.26
C ILE A 54 -4.02 6.33 11.71
N PRO A 55 -5.25 5.91 11.99
CA PRO A 55 -5.70 5.68 13.36
C PRO A 55 -5.16 4.38 13.98
N LEU A 56 -4.51 3.50 13.20
CA LEU A 56 -4.08 2.18 13.68
C LEU A 56 -3.08 2.32 14.85
N ARG A 57 -3.46 1.75 15.99
CA ARG A 57 -2.67 1.60 17.22
C ARG A 57 -2.83 0.17 17.72
N GLN A 58 -1.89 -0.30 18.54
CA GLN A 58 -2.04 -1.61 19.17
C GLN A 58 -3.28 -1.63 20.09
N GLY A 59 -3.38 -0.67 21.02
CA GLY A 59 -4.46 -0.66 21.99
C GLY A 59 -4.53 -1.99 22.77
N THR A 60 -5.74 -2.51 22.93
CA THR A 60 -5.98 -3.79 23.59
C THR A 60 -5.67 -5.02 22.73
N THR A 61 -5.28 -4.85 21.47
CA THR A 61 -4.97 -5.99 20.59
C THR A 61 -3.60 -6.60 20.90
N LEU A 62 -3.46 -7.90 20.61
CA LEU A 62 -2.18 -8.58 20.74
C LEU A 62 -1.15 -7.96 19.78
N PRO A 63 0.13 -7.81 20.20
CA PRO A 63 1.17 -7.20 19.35
C PRO A 63 1.31 -7.86 17.99
N LYS A 64 1.19 -9.20 17.93
CA LYS A 64 1.26 -9.97 16.69
C LYS A 64 0.12 -9.60 15.73
N SER A 65 -1.08 -9.38 16.25
CA SER A 65 -2.25 -8.98 15.47
C SER A 65 -2.12 -7.56 14.95
N TYR A 66 -1.61 -6.64 15.77
CA TYR A 66 -1.28 -5.28 15.35
C TYR A 66 -0.25 -5.28 14.21
N LEU A 67 0.86 -6.01 14.38
CA LEU A 67 1.91 -6.10 13.35
C LEU A 67 1.42 -6.75 12.06
N ARG A 68 0.48 -7.70 12.13
CA ARG A 68 -0.15 -8.27 10.93
C ARG A 68 -0.96 -7.22 10.18
N GLN A 69 -1.82 -6.46 10.86
CA GLN A 69 -2.60 -5.37 10.25
C GLN A 69 -1.69 -4.32 9.62
N VAL A 70 -0.60 -3.96 10.31
CA VAL A 70 0.42 -3.07 9.76
C VAL A 70 0.98 -3.64 8.45
N ARG A 71 1.41 -4.90 8.42
CA ARG A 71 1.97 -5.56 7.22
C ARG A 71 1.00 -5.57 6.03
N GLU A 72 -0.29 -5.77 6.29
CA GLU A 72 -1.32 -5.74 5.25
C GLU A 72 -1.49 -4.35 4.63
N LEU A 73 -1.29 -3.28 5.41
CA LEU A 73 -1.45 -1.90 4.96
C LEU A 73 -0.17 -1.32 4.36
N VAL A 74 1.00 -1.86 4.71
CA VAL A 74 2.33 -1.37 4.26
C VAL A 74 2.40 -1.13 2.75
N PRO A 75 2.00 -2.05 1.85
CA PRO A 75 2.14 -1.84 0.41
C PRO A 75 1.48 -0.54 -0.10
N TYR A 76 0.33 -0.19 0.47
CA TYR A 76 -0.48 0.97 0.05
C TYR A 76 0.00 2.30 0.64
N ILE A 77 0.89 2.26 1.62
CA ILE A 77 1.48 3.46 2.24
C ILE A 77 2.96 3.61 1.91
N MET A 78 3.56 2.58 1.30
CA MET A 78 5.01 2.49 1.09
C MET A 78 5.54 3.61 0.20
N GLU A 79 4.76 3.99 -0.81
CA GLU A 79 5.14 5.03 -1.76
C GLU A 79 4.82 6.44 -1.24
N HIS A 80 3.95 6.57 -0.24
CA HIS A 80 3.46 7.88 0.24
C HIS A 80 4.20 8.42 1.47
N TYR A 81 4.95 7.59 2.19
CA TYR A 81 5.65 8.01 3.41
C TYR A 81 7.13 7.58 3.40
N PRO A 82 8.05 8.38 3.96
CA PRO A 82 9.43 7.95 4.19
C PRO A 82 9.50 6.70 5.07
N LEU A 83 10.46 5.81 4.82
CA LEU A 83 10.67 4.59 5.61
C LEU A 83 10.86 4.91 7.11
N SER A 84 11.64 5.94 7.43
CA SER A 84 11.88 6.41 8.81
C SER A 84 10.59 6.82 9.54
N THR A 85 9.64 7.43 8.83
CA THR A 85 8.33 7.81 9.38
C THR A 85 7.48 6.57 9.71
N LYS A 86 7.58 5.51 8.92
CA LYS A 86 6.81 4.27 9.09
C LYS A 86 7.34 3.42 10.24
N GLU A 87 8.64 3.16 10.28
CA GLU A 87 9.28 2.39 11.35
C GLU A 87 9.01 3.01 12.71
N ARG A 88 9.14 4.34 12.78
CA ARG A 88 8.78 5.12 13.95
C ARG A 88 7.33 4.92 14.34
N ARG A 89 6.40 5.01 13.39
CA ARG A 89 4.98 4.83 13.68
C ARG A 89 4.71 3.42 14.22
N TYR A 90 5.31 2.38 13.65
CA TYR A 90 5.12 1.00 14.10
C TYR A 90 5.52 0.81 15.56
N VAL A 91 6.62 1.42 15.98
CA VAL A 91 7.10 1.31 17.37
C VAL A 91 6.31 2.23 18.31
N MET A 92 6.05 3.47 17.89
CA MET A 92 5.36 4.47 18.74
C MET A 92 3.88 4.17 18.97
N CYS A 93 3.27 3.37 18.08
CA CYS A 93 1.87 2.95 18.18
C CYS A 93 1.67 1.63 18.95
N LEU A 94 2.74 1.01 19.45
CA LEU A 94 2.66 -0.09 20.41
C LEU A 94 2.22 0.42 21.78
N GLU A 95 1.69 -0.49 22.58
CA GLU A 95 1.43 -0.25 24.00
C GLU A 95 2.73 0.13 24.73
N THR A 96 2.64 1.07 25.67
CA THR A 96 3.80 1.69 26.33
C THR A 96 4.81 0.67 26.84
N HIS A 97 4.37 -0.33 27.60
CA HIS A 97 5.26 -1.35 28.16
C HIS A 97 5.98 -2.19 27.09
N ILE A 98 5.34 -2.41 25.95
CA ILE A 98 5.90 -3.18 24.83
C ILE A 98 6.85 -2.31 24.03
N ARG A 99 6.46 -1.07 23.76
CA ARG A 99 7.31 -0.06 23.14
C ARG A 99 8.61 0.09 23.91
N ASP A 100 8.54 0.27 25.22
CA ASP A 100 9.71 0.52 26.06
C ASP A 100 10.63 -0.72 26.06
N HIS A 101 10.07 -1.93 26.08
CA HIS A 101 10.82 -3.16 25.94
C HIS A 101 11.49 -3.29 24.55
N VAL A 102 10.78 -2.95 23.46
CA VAL A 102 11.32 -2.97 22.09
C VAL A 102 12.46 -1.96 21.96
N LEU A 103 12.28 -0.72 22.44
CA LEU A 103 13.30 0.33 22.40
C LEU A 103 14.52 -0.04 23.26
N GLY A 104 14.31 -0.64 24.44
CA GLY A 104 15.39 -1.10 25.30
C GLY A 104 16.22 -2.24 24.68
N LYS A 105 15.58 -3.10 23.86
CA LYS A 105 16.25 -4.23 23.22
C LYS A 105 16.91 -3.90 21.88
N TYR A 106 16.29 -3.05 21.07
CA TYR A 106 16.71 -2.80 19.68
C TYR A 106 17.20 -1.35 19.43
N GLY A 107 17.14 -0.46 20.43
CA GLY A 107 17.59 0.92 20.33
C GLY A 107 16.46 1.92 19.97
N SER A 108 16.75 3.21 20.14
CA SER A 108 15.78 4.29 19.88
C SER A 108 15.52 4.50 18.39
N VAL A 109 14.24 4.56 18.02
CA VAL A 109 13.81 5.18 16.76
C VAL A 109 13.80 6.70 16.99
N ASP A 110 14.52 7.45 16.16
CA ASP A 110 14.85 8.86 16.37
C ASP A 110 13.62 9.72 16.76
N ASN A 111 13.65 10.32 17.96
CA ASN A 111 12.45 10.62 18.75
C ASN A 111 11.78 12.00 18.47
N LYS A 112 12.05 12.65 17.33
CA LYS A 112 11.72 14.08 17.13
C LYS A 112 10.28 14.59 16.79
N LEU A 113 9.23 13.79 16.61
CA LEU A 113 7.91 14.22 16.09
C LEU A 113 6.69 13.41 16.60
N CYS A 114 6.59 13.07 17.89
CA CYS A 114 5.36 12.41 18.43
C CYS A 114 4.49 13.30 19.31
N TYR A 115 4.77 14.61 19.36
CA TYR A 115 3.91 15.59 20.03
C TYR A 115 3.45 16.65 19.05
N GLU A 116 2.66 16.29 18.05
CA GLU A 116 1.72 17.25 17.46
C GLU A 116 0.38 16.56 17.11
N ARG A 117 -0.59 16.90 17.96
CA ARG A 117 -2.06 16.69 17.94
C ARG A 117 -2.63 15.35 18.37
#